data_AF-A0A1H3M1S6-F1
#
_entry.id   AF-A0A1H3M1S6-F1
#
_cell.length_a   1.000
_cell.length_b   1.000
_cell.length_c   1.000
_cell.angle_alpha   90.00
_cell.angle_beta   90.00
_cell.angle_gamma   90.00
#
_symmetry.space_group_name_H-M   'P 1'
#
loop_
_entity.id
_entity.type
_entity.pdbx_description
1 polymer ?
#
loop_
_entity_poly.entity_id
_entity_poly.type
_entity_poly.pdbx_seq_one_letter_code
_entity_poly.pdbx_strand_id
1 'polypeptide(L)'
;MNVVLWIIAILLGGAFVAAGLMKMLQPKEKLIETGLGWTEGFSPNAIKAIGALDFLAGLGLILPALFGIAEILVPLAAVGIVLLMIGAVVVHGRRRETPMVIANLVLLVLAAVVAWGRFGPYSF
;
A
#
# COMPACT_ATOMS: atom_id res chain seq x y z
N MET A 1 0.84 10.06 20.18
CA MET A 1 0.88 8.94 19.21
C MET A 1 -0.19 9.10 18.12
N ASN A 2 -1.43 9.48 18.43
CA ASN A 2 -2.49 9.62 17.42
C ASN A 2 -2.14 10.57 16.26
N VAL A 3 -1.54 11.73 16.53
CA VAL A 3 -1.10 12.66 15.47
C VAL A 3 -0.09 11.99 14.52
N VAL A 4 0.86 11.22 15.07
CA VAL A 4 1.86 10.48 14.27
C VAL A 4 1.18 9.40 13.42
N LEU A 5 0.26 8.63 13.98
CA LEU A 5 -0.48 7.60 13.24
C LEU A 5 -1.33 8.22 12.10
N TRP A 6 -1.92 9.39 12.32
CA TRP A 6 -2.64 10.13 11.30
C TRP A 6 -1.73 10.64 10.18
N ILE A 7 -0.56 11.20 10.52
CA ILE A 7 0.42 11.64 9.51
C ILE A 7 0.85 10.45 8.66
N ILE A 8 1.20 9.31 9.29
CA ILE A 8 1.59 8.10 8.56
C ILE A 8 0.42 7.60 7.70
N ALA A 9 -0.81 7.54 8.23
CA ALA A 9 -1.97 7.05 7.49
C ALA A 9 -2.31 7.93 6.28
N ILE A 10 -2.21 9.26 6.39
CA ILE A 10 -2.47 10.18 5.28
C ILE A 10 -1.40 10.04 4.20
N LEU A 11 -0.11 10.01 4.58
CA LEU A 11 0.99 9.87 3.63
C LEU A 11 0.95 8.50 2.93
N LEU A 12 0.79 7.43 3.70
CA LEU A 12 0.72 6.06 3.18
C LEU A 12 -0.55 5.88 2.35
N GLY A 13 -1.70 6.32 2.85
CA GLY A 13 -2.96 6.24 2.15
C GLY A 13 -2.97 7.01 0.84
N GLY A 14 -2.45 8.24 0.83
CA GLY A 14 -2.30 9.04 -0.39
C GLY A 14 -1.37 8.39 -1.41
N ALA A 15 -0.23 7.86 -0.97
CA ALA A 15 0.71 7.15 -1.84
C ALA A 15 0.07 5.90 -2.47
N PHE A 16 -0.65 5.10 -1.70
CA PHE A 16 -1.33 3.88 -2.16
C PHE A 16 -2.52 4.17 -3.09
N VAL A 17 -3.29 5.22 -2.80
CA VAL A 17 -4.34 5.70 -3.71
C VAL A 17 -3.76 6.10 -5.06
N ALA A 18 -2.69 6.90 -5.05
CA ALA A 18 -2.03 7.33 -6.28
C ALA A 18 -1.42 6.16 -7.06
N ALA A 19 -0.74 5.24 -6.37
CA ALA A 19 -0.17 4.04 -6.99
C ALA A 19 -1.25 3.11 -7.56
N GLY A 20 -2.35 2.92 -6.85
CA GLY A 20 -3.47 2.11 -7.29
C GLY A 20 -4.14 2.67 -8.54
N LEU A 21 -4.44 3.97 -8.54
CA LEU A 21 -4.97 4.68 -9.72
C LEU A 21 -4.03 4.55 -10.92
N MET A 22 -2.73 4.74 -10.71
CA MET A 22 -1.74 4.58 -11.78
C MET A 22 -1.79 3.16 -12.39
N LYS A 23 -1.79 2.11 -11.55
CA LYS A 23 -1.81 0.71 -12.00
C LYS A 23 -3.13 0.32 -12.69
N MET A 24 -4.24 0.93 -12.31
CA MET A 24 -5.56 0.63 -12.89
C MET A 24 -5.80 1.36 -14.22
N LEU A 25 -5.35 2.62 -14.31
CA LEU A 25 -5.67 3.51 -15.42
C LEU A 25 -4.63 3.48 -16.55
N GLN A 26 -3.38 3.10 -16.26
CA GLN A 26 -2.32 3.08 -17.28
C GLN A 26 -2.22 1.70 -17.96
N PRO A 27 -1.94 1.65 -19.28
CA PRO A 27 -1.59 0.41 -19.96
C PRO A 27 -0.30 -0.22 -19.39
N LYS A 28 -0.17 -1.54 -19.53
CA LYS A 28 1.00 -2.30 -19.04
C LYS A 28 2.30 -1.76 -19.62
N GLU A 29 2.30 -1.45 -20.91
CA GLU A 29 3.47 -0.96 -21.65
C GLU A 29 4.01 0.33 -21.03
N LYS A 30 3.11 1.26 -20.70
CA LYS A 30 3.47 2.53 -20.04
C LYS A 30 3.93 2.35 -18.60
N LEU A 31 3.41 1.35 -17.88
CA LEU A 31 3.90 1.02 -16.54
C LEU A 31 5.35 0.49 -16.58
N ILE A 32 5.69 -0.30 -17.60
CA ILE A 32 7.06 -0.77 -17.82
C ILE A 32 7.99 0.42 -18.08
N GLU A 33 7.62 1.33 -18.98
CA GLU A 33 8.40 2.53 -19.33
C GLU A 33 8.64 3.48 -18.14
N THR A 34 7.70 3.54 -17.19
CA THR A 34 7.81 4.38 -15.99
C THR A 34 8.64 3.75 -14.87
N GLY A 35 9.29 2.61 -15.14
CA GLY A 35 10.20 1.96 -14.20
C GLY A 35 9.54 0.90 -13.31
N LEU A 36 8.28 0.54 -13.53
CA LEU A 36 7.65 -0.62 -12.87
C LEU A 36 7.99 -1.92 -13.62
N GLY A 37 9.29 -2.23 -13.75
CA GLY A 37 9.77 -3.40 -14.50
C GLY A 37 9.15 -4.72 -14.03
N TRP A 38 8.77 -4.83 -12.75
CA TRP A 38 8.07 -6.01 -12.23
C TRP A 38 6.83 -6.38 -13.05
N THR A 39 6.15 -5.42 -13.65
CA THR A 39 4.94 -5.62 -14.47
C THR A 39 5.18 -6.46 -15.72
N GLU A 40 6.41 -6.55 -16.24
CA GLU A 40 6.76 -7.40 -17.39
C GLU A 40 6.33 -8.85 -17.18
N GLY A 41 6.59 -9.39 -15.98
CA GLY A 41 6.33 -10.78 -15.61
C GLY A 41 4.88 -11.08 -15.20
N PHE A 42 3.98 -10.08 -15.20
CA PHE A 42 2.59 -10.23 -14.75
C PHE A 42 1.60 -9.91 -15.86
N SER A 43 0.43 -10.54 -15.81
CA SER A 43 -0.66 -10.24 -16.75
C SER A 43 -1.26 -8.86 -16.46
N PRO A 44 -1.80 -8.15 -17.46
CA PRO A 44 -2.49 -6.87 -17.25
C PRO A 44 -3.59 -6.94 -16.18
N ASN A 45 -4.33 -8.05 -16.13
CA ASN A 45 -5.37 -8.26 -15.12
C ASN A 45 -4.80 -8.38 -13.71
N ALA A 46 -3.67 -9.07 -13.53
CA ALA A 46 -3.00 -9.14 -12.24
C ALA A 46 -2.50 -7.77 -11.76
N ILE A 47 -1.94 -6.97 -12.68
CA ILE A 47 -1.49 -5.60 -12.38
C ILE A 47 -2.67 -4.72 -11.95
N LYS A 48 -3.79 -4.80 -12.67
CA LYS A 48 -5.01 -4.06 -12.31
C LYS A 48 -5.61 -4.53 -10.98
N ALA A 49 -5.58 -5.82 -10.69
CA ALA A 49 -6.03 -6.36 -9.41
C ALA A 49 -5.17 -5.84 -8.26
N ILE A 50 -3.84 -5.85 -8.40
CA ILE A 50 -2.93 -5.24 -7.42
C ILE A 50 -3.22 -3.75 -7.26
N GLY A 51 -3.42 -3.02 -8.37
CA GLY A 51 -3.79 -1.61 -8.34
C GLY A 51 -5.09 -1.33 -7.60
N ALA A 52 -6.10 -2.18 -7.79
CA ALA A 52 -7.36 -2.08 -7.06
C ALA A 52 -7.17 -2.32 -5.56
N LEU A 53 -6.34 -3.31 -5.19
CA LEU A 53 -6.00 -3.58 -3.79
C LEU A 53 -5.26 -2.40 -3.16
N ASP A 54 -4.28 -1.82 -3.85
CA ASP A 54 -3.55 -0.63 -3.37
C ASP A 54 -4.51 0.56 -3.16
N PHE A 55 -5.37 0.80 -4.14
CA PHE A 55 -6.35 1.90 -4.08
C PHE A 55 -7.31 1.73 -2.90
N LEU A 56 -7.89 0.53 -2.73
CA LEU A 56 -8.80 0.22 -1.64
C LEU A 56 -8.11 0.30 -0.28
N ALA A 57 -6.88 -0.19 -0.17
CA ALA A 57 -6.13 -0.11 1.08
C ALA A 57 -5.77 1.34 1.44
N GLY A 58 -5.40 2.16 0.44
CA GLY A 58 -5.12 3.56 0.65
C GLY A 58 -6.35 4.35 1.11
N LEU A 59 -7.51 4.10 0.50
CA LEU A 59 -8.78 4.67 0.97
C LEU A 59 -9.17 4.15 2.36
N GLY A 60 -9.01 2.86 2.61
CA GLY A 60 -9.32 2.20 3.88
C GLY A 60 -8.49 2.71 5.05
N LEU A 61 -7.29 3.25 4.80
CA LEU A 61 -6.48 3.88 5.84
C LEU A 61 -7.01 5.25 6.31
N ILE A 62 -7.78 5.95 5.47
CA ILE A 62 -8.15 7.35 5.70
C ILE A 62 -9.65 7.48 5.94
N LEU A 63 -10.48 7.00 5.01
CA LEU A 63 -11.92 7.29 4.99
C LEU A 63 -12.67 6.80 6.23
N PRO A 64 -12.46 5.55 6.73
CA PRO A 64 -13.23 5.04 7.87
C PRO A 64 -13.04 5.89 9.13
N ALA A 65 -11.80 6.26 9.47
CA ALA A 65 -11.50 7.11 10.62
C ALA A 65 -11.83 8.59 10.37
N LEU A 66 -11.80 9.06 9.11
CA LEU A 66 -12.16 10.45 8.80
C LEU A 66 -13.66 10.69 9.00
N PHE A 67 -14.49 9.70 8.64
CA PHE A 67 -15.94 9.78 8.79
C PHE A 67 -16.47 9.19 10.10
N GLY A 68 -15.61 8.56 10.91
CA GLY A 68 -16.02 7.87 12.15
C GLY A 68 -16.90 6.63 11.89
N ILE A 69 -16.77 5.99 10.72
CA ILE A 69 -17.59 4.84 10.30
C ILE A 69 -16.70 3.62 10.14
N ALA A 70 -17.01 2.55 10.88
CA ALA A 70 -16.30 1.27 10.81
C ALA A 70 -14.77 1.43 10.90
N GLU A 71 -14.28 2.17 11.90
CA GLU A 71 -12.87 2.55 12.05
C GLU A 71 -11.91 1.35 12.14
N ILE A 72 -12.41 0.17 12.50
CA ILE A 72 -11.69 -1.12 12.45
C ILE A 72 -11.16 -1.44 11.04
N LEU A 73 -11.72 -0.84 9.99
CA LEU A 73 -11.23 -0.96 8.62
C LEU A 73 -9.86 -0.31 8.41
N VAL A 74 -9.49 0.70 9.22
CA VAL A 74 -8.16 1.33 9.15
C VAL A 74 -7.04 0.34 9.48
N PRO A 75 -7.02 -0.31 10.66
CA PRO A 75 -5.97 -1.29 10.95
C PRO A 75 -6.03 -2.52 10.03
N LEU A 76 -7.21 -2.90 9.52
CA LEU A 76 -7.34 -3.97 8.53
C LEU A 76 -6.72 -3.58 7.17
N ALA A 77 -6.94 -2.35 6.71
CA ALA A 77 -6.30 -1.82 5.51
C ALA A 77 -4.77 -1.75 5.66
N ALA A 78 -4.30 -1.36 6.85
CA ALA A 78 -2.88 -1.37 7.18
C ALA A 78 -2.27 -2.79 7.10
N VAL A 79 -2.98 -3.81 7.60
CA VAL A 79 -2.58 -5.22 7.43
C VAL A 79 -2.56 -5.63 5.96
N GLY A 80 -3.55 -5.22 5.18
CA GLY A 80 -3.56 -5.44 3.72
C GLY A 80 -2.32 -4.88 3.04
N ILE A 81 -1.90 -3.66 3.41
CA ILE A 81 -0.66 -3.05 2.91
C ILE A 81 0.56 -3.85 3.33
N VAL A 82 0.65 -4.32 4.58
CA VAL A 82 1.75 -5.18 5.03
C VAL A 82 1.87 -6.42 4.14
N LEU A 83 0.74 -7.10 3.86
CA LEU A 83 0.73 -8.29 3.00
C LEU A 83 1.17 -7.97 1.56
N LEU A 84 0.71 -6.85 1.00
CA LEU A 84 1.13 -6.38 -0.33
C LEU A 84 2.63 -6.10 -0.37
N MET A 85 3.19 -5.45 0.65
CA MET A 85 4.61 -5.14 0.72
C MET A 85 5.47 -6.39 0.92
N ILE A 86 5.01 -7.40 1.66
CA ILE A 86 5.70 -8.71 1.73
C ILE A 86 5.79 -9.32 0.33
N GLY A 87 4.68 -9.33 -0.41
CA GLY A 87 4.67 -9.80 -1.81
C GLY A 87 5.64 -9.01 -2.69
N ALA A 88 5.63 -7.68 -2.58
CA ALA A 88 6.53 -6.80 -3.33
C ALA A 88 8.00 -7.06 -3.00
N VAL A 89 8.36 -7.20 -1.72
CA VAL A 89 9.72 -7.54 -1.29
C VAL A 89 10.20 -8.85 -1.91
N VAL A 90 9.35 -9.89 -1.95
CA VAL A 90 9.68 -11.16 -2.59
C VAL A 90 9.91 -10.99 -4.10
N VAL A 91 9.04 -10.24 -4.77
CA VAL A 91 9.15 -9.99 -6.23
C VAL A 91 10.42 -9.20 -6.55
N HIS A 92 10.68 -8.08 -5.88
CA HIS A 92 11.86 -7.26 -6.12
C HIS A 92 13.16 -7.95 -5.68
N GLY A 93 13.11 -8.78 -4.62
CA GLY A 93 14.23 -9.61 -4.20
C GLY A 93 14.63 -10.63 -5.26
N ARG A 94 13.66 -11.30 -5.90
CA ARG A 94 13.91 -12.21 -7.02
C ARG A 94 14.51 -11.51 -8.24
N ARG A 95 14.15 -10.24 -8.47
CA ARG A 95 14.69 -9.39 -9.54
C ARG A 95 16.02 -8.71 -9.18
N ARG A 96 16.54 -8.92 -7.96
CA ARG A 96 17.75 -8.26 -7.43
C ARG A 96 17.67 -6.73 -7.44
N GLU A 97 16.47 -6.19 -7.27
CA GLU A 97 16.20 -4.75 -7.21
C GLU A 97 16.29 -4.25 -5.76
N THR A 98 17.50 -4.23 -5.20
CA THR A 98 17.75 -3.86 -3.79
C THR A 98 17.12 -2.53 -3.36
N PRO A 99 17.17 -1.45 -4.16
CA PRO A 99 16.51 -0.19 -3.79
C PRO A 99 15.01 -0.34 -3.58
N MET A 100 14.33 -1.13 -4.42
CA MET A 100 12.89 -1.37 -4.30
C MET A 100 12.57 -2.24 -3.10
N VAL A 101 13.42 -3.23 -2.78
CA VAL A 101 13.27 -4.02 -1.54
C VAL A 101 13.30 -3.12 -0.32
N ILE A 102 14.28 -2.20 -0.22
CA ILE A 102 14.40 -1.27 0.90
C ILE A 102 13.17 -0.36 0.98
N ALA A 103 12.73 0.21 -0.15
CA ALA A 103 11.54 1.06 -0.19
C ALA A 103 10.28 0.31 0.31
N ASN A 104 10.05 -0.92 -0.16
CA ASN A 104 8.91 -1.72 0.28
C ASN A 104 9.01 -2.11 1.77
N LEU A 105 10.21 -2.37 2.30
CA LEU A 105 10.40 -2.63 3.73
C LEU A 105 10.05 -1.39 4.59
N VAL A 106 10.40 -0.19 4.14
CA VAL A 106 10.02 1.05 4.84
C VAL A 106 8.49 1.19 4.87
N LEU A 107 7.82 1.03 3.72
CA LEU A 107 6.36 1.09 3.64
C LEU A 107 5.68 0.01 4.50
N LEU A 108 6.24 -1.20 4.52
CA LEU A 108 5.80 -2.30 5.36
C LEU A 108 5.86 -1.93 6.84
N VAL A 109 7.00 -1.40 7.31
CA VAL A 109 7.18 -1.00 8.71
C VAL A 109 6.19 0.10 9.08
N LEU A 110 6.02 1.11 8.23
CA LEU A 110 5.04 2.18 8.45
C LEU A 110 3.62 1.64 8.56
N ALA A 111 3.23 0.73 7.67
CA ALA A 111 1.91 0.09 7.71
C ALA A 111 1.74 -0.77 8.97
N ALA A 112 2.77 -1.52 9.38
CA ALA A 112 2.74 -2.34 10.59
C ALA A 112 2.59 -1.46 11.86
N VAL A 113 3.24 -0.29 11.90
CA VAL A 113 3.08 0.68 12.99
C VAL A 113 1.65 1.21 13.04
N VAL A 114 1.03 1.51 11.89
CA VAL A 114 -0.39 1.92 11.83
C VAL A 114 -1.31 0.80 12.30
N ALA A 115 -1.12 -0.43 11.80
CA ALA A 115 -1.91 -1.59 12.21
C ALA A 115 -1.81 -1.81 13.72
N TRP A 116 -0.60 -1.83 14.28
CA TRP A 116 -0.36 -1.98 15.72
C TRP A 116 -1.00 -0.87 16.53
N GLY A 117 -0.79 0.40 16.13
CA GLY A 117 -1.33 1.55 16.84
C GLY A 117 -2.85 1.53 16.88
N ARG A 118 -3.49 1.27 15.73
CA ARG A 118 -4.95 1.30 15.57
C ARG A 118 -5.67 0.04 16.07
N PHE A 119 -5.01 -1.12 16.11
CA PHE A 119 -5.57 -2.29 16.82
C PHE A 119 -5.37 -2.22 18.33
N GLY A 120 -4.30 -1.58 18.78
CA GLY A 120 -3.88 -1.60 20.17
C GLY A 120 -4.18 -0.28 20.89
N PRO A 121 -3.16 0.36 21.48
CA PRO A 121 -3.35 1.43 22.47
C PRO A 121 -3.95 2.74 21.93
N TYR A 122 -4.14 2.86 20.62
CA TYR A 122 -4.51 4.11 19.93
C TYR A 122 -5.56 3.87 18.82
N SER A 123 -6.70 3.27 19.15
CA SER A 123 -7.69 2.81 18.17
C SER A 123 -8.22 3.90 17.23
N PHE A 124 -8.32 5.14 17.70
CA PHE A 124 -8.66 6.31 16.91
C PHE A 124 -8.13 7.56 17.62
#